data_AF-A0AAU4RL90-F1
#
_entry.id   AF-A0AAU4RL90-F1
#
_cell.length_a   1.000
_cell.length_b   1.000
_cell.length_c   1.000
_cell.angle_alpha   90.00
_cell.angle_beta   90.00
_cell.angle_gamma   90.00
#
_symmetry.space_group_name_H-M   'P 1'
#
loop_
_entity.id
_entity.type
_entity.pdbx_description
1 polymer ?
#
loop_
_entity_poly.entity_id
_entity_poly.type
_entity_poly.pdbx_seq_one_letter_code
_entity_poly.pdbx_strand_id
1 'polypeptide(L)'
;MSSYGGAGIYGGTGTHGGADTHRSAGAHAGAPAIADSGRPEHGNTWPASPRHDALLVADGPHRPPPTAPTAAGARTSATAPAPVAADESVPRFGAGSKAQRFPWLLPVRPAASGVAADEAHLGDLAVRAASLVGPGHRCQEPATARQDAYRLARDATGDHLLLAVADGVSSSAHAELGAAVAAGTAVNHLRRRLDEPDGAARLSATELFEETATAMRREATRRGLDPSDVCAVLFTAVIPARPAPTGERTMWAAWLGDASLWRLEDERWRYAAGDRKGATAGYDSNAVTHTLPADPHAARETRLALRAGDVISLVSDGVGDGLATIEELNAYLAGRWQRPLPIAAYLNDVGFDAERFLDDRTSVTVWIAPDNRPRPPGGPAGEWTGPAGGSPEPAGEWTGPAGGSPGPVGEWSGGLNGWPT
;
A
#
# COMPACT_ATOMS: atom_id res chain seq x y z
N MET A 1 -31.35 -47.18 -13.61
CA MET A 1 -31.70 -48.41 -12.87
C MET A 1 -31.20 -48.24 -11.44
N SER A 2 -32.12 -48.30 -10.48
CA SER A 2 -32.01 -48.70 -9.05
C SER A 2 -30.79 -48.20 -8.23
N SER A 3 -30.92 -47.30 -7.24
CA SER A 3 -31.64 -47.30 -5.95
C SER A 3 -30.75 -47.68 -4.75
N TYR A 4 -31.07 -47.07 -3.58
CA TYR A 4 -30.56 -47.23 -2.21
C TYR A 4 -29.34 -46.35 -1.84
N GLY A 5 -29.34 -45.47 -0.83
CA GLY A 5 -30.23 -45.28 0.32
C GLY A 5 -29.56 -45.75 1.62
N GLY A 6 -29.33 -44.86 2.59
CA GLY A 6 -28.88 -45.24 3.93
C GLY A 6 -28.34 -44.09 4.79
N ALA A 7 -29.20 -43.54 5.65
CA ALA A 7 -28.88 -42.60 6.72
C ALA A 7 -28.28 -43.31 7.96
N GLY A 8 -27.49 -42.59 8.75
CA GLY A 8 -27.00 -43.02 10.06
C GLY A 8 -27.04 -41.87 11.06
N ILE A 9 -27.91 -42.00 12.06
CA ILE A 9 -28.11 -41.12 13.22
C ILE A 9 -27.55 -41.85 14.45
N TYR A 10 -26.76 -41.17 15.28
CA TYR A 10 -26.46 -41.47 16.70
C TYR A 10 -26.29 -40.09 17.38
N GLY A 11 -26.87 -39.72 18.53
CA GLY A 11 -27.63 -40.45 19.52
C GLY A 11 -26.98 -40.36 20.91
N GLY A 12 -27.29 -39.29 21.68
CA GLY A 12 -27.18 -39.19 23.16
C GLY A 12 -25.76 -39.08 23.75
N THR A 13 -25.51 -38.64 24.98
CA THR A 13 -26.26 -38.07 26.11
C THR A 13 -25.18 -37.77 27.18
N GLY A 14 -25.31 -36.73 28.01
CA GLY A 14 -24.43 -36.61 29.18
C GLY A 14 -24.46 -35.26 29.90
N THR A 15 -25.46 -35.07 30.76
CA THR A 15 -25.53 -34.03 31.79
C THR A 15 -25.16 -34.59 33.16
N HIS A 16 -24.17 -34.00 33.86
CA HIS A 16 -23.97 -33.99 35.32
C HIS A 16 -23.29 -32.65 35.65
N GLY A 17 -23.86 -31.77 36.48
CA GLY A 17 -23.86 -31.85 37.95
C GLY A 17 -22.50 -31.36 38.45
N GLY A 18 -22.32 -30.16 39.01
CA GLY A 18 -22.95 -29.63 40.22
C GLY A 18 -21.83 -29.22 41.20
N ALA A 19 -21.84 -27.95 41.61
CA ALA A 19 -21.30 -27.32 42.85
C ALA A 19 -19.93 -27.74 43.43
N ASP A 20 -19.02 -26.78 43.70
CA ASP A 20 -18.94 -26.15 45.03
C ASP A 20 -17.87 -25.04 45.14
N THR A 21 -18.19 -24.10 46.02
CA THR A 21 -17.46 -22.90 46.44
C THR A 21 -16.22 -23.19 47.29
N HIS A 22 -15.16 -22.36 47.22
CA HIS A 22 -14.50 -21.83 48.43
C HIS A 22 -13.62 -20.59 48.18
N ARG A 23 -13.70 -19.70 49.16
CA ARG A 23 -13.05 -18.38 49.36
C ARG A 23 -11.52 -18.39 49.35
N SER A 24 -10.92 -17.21 49.08
CA SER A 24 -9.93 -16.44 49.90
C SER A 24 -9.42 -15.26 49.04
N ALA A 25 -9.67 -13.97 49.29
CA ALA A 25 -9.27 -13.08 50.38
C ALA A 25 -7.75 -12.74 50.43
N GLY A 26 -7.43 -11.45 50.25
CA GLY A 26 -6.14 -10.79 50.57
C GLY A 26 -5.36 -10.33 49.33
N ALA A 27 -4.76 -9.14 49.23
CA ALA A 27 -4.62 -8.02 50.15
C ALA A 27 -4.12 -6.78 49.37
N HIS A 28 -4.41 -5.61 49.93
CA HIS A 28 -3.84 -4.30 49.57
C HIS A 28 -2.32 -4.24 49.78
N ALA A 29 -1.62 -3.63 48.83
CA ALA A 29 -0.40 -2.81 48.98
C ALA A 29 -0.06 -2.31 47.56
N GLY A 30 0.35 -1.09 47.25
CA GLY A 30 0.88 0.03 48.01
C GLY A 30 1.68 0.82 46.97
N ALA A 31 1.19 2.00 46.59
CA ALA A 31 1.90 2.91 45.71
C ALA A 31 3.05 3.59 46.47
N PRO A 32 4.24 3.75 45.85
CA PRO A 32 5.16 4.78 46.27
C PRO A 32 5.06 5.99 45.34
N ALA A 33 4.73 7.13 45.94
CA ALA A 33 5.07 8.45 45.43
C ALA A 33 6.59 8.58 45.33
N ILE A 34 7.10 9.07 44.20
CA ILE A 34 8.46 9.60 44.10
C ILE A 34 8.38 11.09 43.83
N ALA A 35 9.12 11.78 44.67
CA ALA A 35 9.17 13.22 44.82
C ALA A 35 9.91 13.91 43.66
N ASP A 36 9.33 15.05 43.35
CA ASP A 36 9.92 16.28 42.84
C ASP A 36 11.35 16.52 43.36
N SER A 37 12.30 16.65 42.43
CA SER A 37 13.59 17.30 42.69
C SER A 37 14.23 17.82 41.40
N GLY A 38 14.46 19.14 41.39
CA GLY A 38 15.68 19.72 40.82
C GLY A 38 15.69 20.05 39.33
N ARG A 39 15.12 21.20 38.98
CA ARG A 39 15.36 21.89 37.70
C ARG A 39 16.41 22.98 37.92
N PRO A 40 17.59 22.96 37.27
CA PRO A 40 18.46 24.12 37.21
C PRO A 40 18.10 24.99 36.00
N GLU A 41 17.88 26.27 36.29
CA GLU A 41 17.77 27.36 35.32
C GLU A 41 19.14 27.66 34.73
N HIS A 42 19.27 27.60 33.40
CA HIS A 42 20.29 28.34 32.69
C HIS A 42 19.67 28.99 31.46
N GLY A 43 19.76 30.33 31.45
CA GLY A 43 19.13 31.20 30.48
C GLY A 43 19.75 31.11 29.09
N ASN A 44 18.92 31.40 28.10
CA ASN A 44 19.35 31.99 26.85
C ASN A 44 18.27 32.99 26.40
N THR A 45 18.62 34.26 26.55
CA THR A 45 17.89 35.44 26.07
C THR A 45 17.96 35.53 24.56
N TRP A 46 16.81 35.46 23.89
CA TRP A 46 16.61 35.96 22.53
C TRP A 46 15.88 37.31 22.57
N PRO A 47 16.25 38.28 21.71
CA PRO A 47 15.73 39.64 21.79
C PRO A 47 14.29 39.76 21.29
N ALA A 48 13.55 40.63 21.97
CA ALA A 48 12.16 40.97 21.75
C ALA A 48 11.89 41.63 20.39
N SER A 49 10.80 41.24 19.74
CA SER A 49 10.12 42.04 18.70
C SER A 49 9.28 43.15 19.37
N PRO A 50 9.12 44.32 18.71
CA PRO A 50 8.53 45.50 19.33
C PRO A 50 7.02 45.36 19.56
N ARG A 51 6.61 45.86 20.73
CA ARG A 51 5.24 46.06 21.17
C ARG A 51 4.59 47.18 20.33
N HIS A 52 3.42 46.92 19.78
CA HIS A 52 2.47 47.97 19.45
C HIS A 52 1.46 48.09 20.59
N ASP A 53 1.42 49.30 21.15
CA ASP A 53 0.55 49.67 22.26
C ASP A 53 -0.93 49.56 21.93
N ALA A 54 -1.66 49.18 22.97
CA ALA A 54 -3.09 49.17 23.07
C ALA A 54 -3.67 50.59 23.03
N LEU A 55 -4.81 50.76 22.36
CA LEU A 55 -5.84 51.70 22.78
C LEU A 55 -7.12 50.92 23.05
N LEU A 56 -7.43 50.85 24.35
CA LEU A 56 -8.73 50.49 24.90
C LEU A 56 -9.72 51.63 24.63
N VAL A 57 -10.87 51.31 24.02
CA VAL A 57 -12.13 51.98 24.33
C VAL A 57 -13.20 50.89 24.42
N ALA A 58 -13.73 50.72 25.63
CA ALA A 58 -14.91 49.94 25.90
C ALA A 58 -16.14 50.84 25.73
N ASP A 59 -17.16 50.36 25.02
CA ASP A 59 -18.56 50.68 25.30
C ASP A 59 -19.49 49.58 24.75
N GLY A 60 -20.58 49.33 25.47
CA GLY A 60 -21.39 48.12 25.48
C GLY A 60 -22.33 47.85 24.28
N PRO A 61 -23.26 46.89 24.43
CA PRO A 61 -23.75 46.07 23.34
C PRO A 61 -24.91 46.71 22.57
N HIS A 62 -24.73 46.97 21.28
CA HIS A 62 -25.85 47.30 20.40
C HIS A 62 -26.36 46.03 19.70
N ARG A 63 -27.51 45.54 20.18
CA ARG A 63 -28.28 44.46 19.55
C ARG A 63 -29.05 45.05 18.35
N PRO A 64 -28.78 44.64 17.09
CA PRO A 64 -29.59 45.08 15.97
C PRO A 64 -30.97 44.39 15.99
N PRO A 65 -32.02 45.03 15.47
CA PRO A 65 -33.35 44.44 15.38
C PRO A 65 -33.39 43.26 14.39
N PRO A 66 -34.33 42.31 14.55
CA PRO A 66 -34.46 41.17 13.66
C PRO A 66 -34.89 41.63 12.26
N THR A 67 -34.01 41.52 11.29
CA THR A 67 -34.33 41.62 9.87
C THR A 67 -35.24 40.46 9.47
N ALA A 68 -36.41 40.79 8.91
CA ALA A 68 -37.35 39.87 8.30
C ALA A 68 -36.66 38.98 7.24
N PRO A 69 -37.17 37.75 6.99
CA PRO A 69 -36.56 36.83 6.05
C PRO A 69 -36.60 37.40 4.63
N THR A 70 -35.44 37.81 4.13
CA THR A 70 -35.23 38.15 2.73
C THR A 70 -35.56 36.91 1.90
N ALA A 71 -36.48 37.08 0.94
CA ALA A 71 -36.92 36.05 0.02
C ALA A 71 -35.72 35.27 -0.53
N ALA A 72 -35.82 33.94 -0.46
CA ALA A 72 -34.86 33.01 -1.02
C ALA A 72 -34.52 33.42 -2.45
N GLY A 73 -33.31 33.97 -2.64
CA GLY A 73 -32.74 34.18 -3.95
C GLY A 73 -32.79 32.85 -4.69
N ALA A 74 -33.40 32.87 -5.86
CA ALA A 74 -33.42 31.73 -6.77
C ALA A 74 -31.99 31.19 -6.87
N ARG A 75 -31.76 29.98 -6.35
CA ARG A 75 -30.56 29.22 -6.68
C ARG A 75 -30.64 29.05 -8.18
N THR A 76 -29.85 29.82 -8.91
CA THR A 76 -29.55 29.56 -10.31
C THR A 76 -29.04 28.13 -10.34
N SER A 77 -29.90 27.20 -10.77
CA SER A 77 -29.50 25.84 -11.10
C SER A 77 -28.39 25.99 -12.12
N ALA A 78 -27.14 25.83 -11.68
CA ALA A 78 -26.01 25.79 -12.59
C ALA A 78 -26.32 24.66 -13.56
N THR A 79 -26.54 25.02 -14.82
CA THR A 79 -26.86 24.06 -15.88
C THR A 79 -25.72 23.06 -15.91
N ALA A 80 -26.03 21.77 -15.67
CA ALA A 80 -25.03 20.72 -15.71
C ALA A 80 -24.25 20.83 -17.04
N PRO A 81 -22.91 20.80 -17.01
CA PRO A 81 -22.13 20.99 -18.23
C PRO A 81 -22.47 19.89 -19.24
N ALA A 82 -22.64 20.30 -20.49
CA ALA A 82 -22.94 19.38 -21.59
C ALA A 82 -21.79 18.36 -21.77
N PRO A 83 -22.09 17.12 -22.18
CA PRO A 83 -21.07 16.14 -22.50
C PRO A 83 -20.13 16.68 -23.59
N VAL A 84 -18.83 16.48 -23.40
CA VAL A 84 -17.80 16.80 -24.40
C VAL A 84 -17.77 15.66 -25.42
N ALA A 85 -17.31 15.94 -26.65
CA ALA A 85 -17.03 14.88 -27.63
C ALA A 85 -16.19 13.77 -26.99
N ALA A 86 -16.45 12.51 -27.37
CA ALA A 86 -15.79 11.36 -26.75
C ALA A 86 -14.27 11.55 -26.83
N ASP A 87 -13.61 11.55 -25.67
CA ASP A 87 -12.16 11.61 -25.58
C ASP A 87 -11.60 10.25 -26.04
N GLU A 88 -11.08 10.21 -27.27
CA GLU A 88 -10.42 9.03 -27.83
C GLU A 88 -9.03 8.77 -27.22
N SER A 89 -8.59 9.58 -26.24
CA SER A 89 -7.25 9.46 -25.65
C SER A 89 -7.04 8.21 -24.79
N VAL A 90 -8.11 7.62 -24.24
CA VAL A 90 -8.06 6.39 -23.43
C VAL A 90 -8.66 5.19 -24.19
N PRO A 91 -8.11 3.98 -24.02
CA PRO A 91 -8.67 2.77 -24.62
C PRO A 91 -10.06 2.50 -24.04
N ARG A 92 -11.01 2.15 -24.91
CA ARG A 92 -12.41 1.92 -24.56
C ARG A 92 -12.81 0.45 -24.77
N PHE A 93 -13.52 -0.09 -23.79
CA PHE A 93 -14.00 -1.47 -23.75
C PHE A 93 -15.52 -1.51 -23.58
N GLY A 94 -16.17 -2.39 -24.33
CA GLY A 94 -17.62 -2.46 -24.42
C GLY A 94 -18.26 -1.11 -24.79
N ALA A 95 -19.36 -0.77 -24.11
CA ALA A 95 -20.06 0.49 -24.34
C ALA A 95 -19.35 1.72 -23.74
N GLY A 96 -18.29 1.55 -22.94
CA GLY A 96 -17.72 2.62 -22.13
C GLY A 96 -18.70 3.23 -21.12
N SER A 97 -18.19 4.13 -20.28
CA SER A 97 -18.97 4.85 -19.28
C SER A 97 -19.55 6.14 -19.85
N LYS A 98 -20.80 6.46 -19.47
CA LYS A 98 -21.37 7.80 -19.70
C LYS A 98 -20.57 8.87 -18.96
N ALA A 99 -20.09 8.56 -17.76
CA ALA A 99 -19.32 9.47 -16.92
C ALA A 99 -18.02 9.93 -17.59
N GLN A 100 -17.42 9.08 -18.43
CA GLN A 100 -16.18 9.40 -19.14
C GLN A 100 -16.31 10.62 -20.06
N ARG A 101 -17.52 10.90 -20.56
CA ARG A 101 -17.82 12.00 -21.50
C ARG A 101 -18.06 13.35 -20.82
N PHE A 102 -18.20 13.37 -19.51
CA PHE A 102 -18.39 14.61 -18.77
C PHE A 102 -17.03 15.25 -18.44
N PRO A 103 -16.99 16.60 -18.35
CA PRO A 103 -15.77 17.29 -17.96
C PRO A 103 -15.37 16.94 -16.52
N TRP A 104 -14.09 17.14 -16.22
CA TRP A 104 -13.59 17.09 -14.85
C TRP A 104 -14.07 18.33 -14.10
N LEU A 105 -14.77 18.13 -13.00
CA LEU A 105 -15.20 19.17 -12.08
C LEU A 105 -14.19 19.31 -10.94
N LEU A 106 -14.16 20.48 -10.30
CA LEU A 106 -13.27 20.74 -9.18
C LEU A 106 -13.92 20.31 -7.86
N PRO A 107 -13.19 19.62 -6.96
CA PRO A 107 -13.70 19.35 -5.63
C PRO A 107 -13.87 20.65 -4.84
N VAL A 108 -14.84 20.67 -3.93
CA VAL A 108 -15.12 21.84 -3.06
C VAL A 108 -13.94 22.15 -2.13
N ARG A 109 -13.24 21.12 -1.67
CA ARG A 109 -12.08 21.23 -0.79
C ARG A 109 -10.79 21.10 -1.60
N PRO A 110 -9.71 21.83 -1.25
CA PRO A 110 -8.39 21.57 -1.81
C PRO A 110 -8.00 20.11 -1.61
N ALA A 111 -7.54 19.47 -2.68
CA ALA A 111 -7.16 18.07 -2.70
C ALA A 111 -5.81 17.86 -3.39
N ALA A 112 -5.26 16.65 -3.27
CA ALA A 112 -4.13 16.24 -4.08
C ALA A 112 -4.50 16.25 -5.58
N SER A 113 -3.48 16.18 -6.44
CA SER A 113 -3.68 16.09 -7.89
C SER A 113 -4.60 14.93 -8.27
N GLY A 114 -5.64 15.20 -9.07
CA GLY A 114 -6.55 14.16 -9.59
C GLY A 114 -5.88 13.17 -10.56
N VAL A 115 -4.67 13.50 -11.03
CA VAL A 115 -3.78 12.61 -11.77
C VAL A 115 -2.40 12.67 -11.12
N ALA A 116 -1.80 11.51 -10.86
CA ALA A 116 -0.38 11.37 -10.55
C ALA A 116 0.20 10.26 -11.41
N ALA A 117 1.44 10.46 -11.87
CA ALA A 117 2.15 9.46 -12.64
C ALA A 117 3.65 9.59 -12.40
N ASP A 118 4.33 8.46 -12.24
CA ASP A 118 5.78 8.38 -12.02
C ASP A 118 6.41 7.35 -12.95
N GLU A 119 7.63 7.68 -13.39
CA GLU A 119 8.52 6.80 -14.14
C GLU A 119 9.86 6.74 -13.41
N ALA A 120 10.32 5.52 -13.12
CA ALA A 120 11.57 5.29 -12.39
C ALA A 120 12.29 4.03 -12.87
N HIS A 121 13.58 3.96 -12.53
CA HIS A 121 14.41 2.77 -12.69
C HIS A 121 15.23 2.52 -11.42
N LEU A 122 15.39 1.25 -11.05
CA LEU A 122 16.31 0.81 -10.00
C LEU A 122 17.01 -0.48 -10.46
N GLY A 123 18.25 -0.36 -10.90
CA GLY A 123 18.95 -1.48 -11.52
C GLY A 123 18.28 -1.92 -12.82
N ASP A 124 17.93 -3.20 -12.92
CA ASP A 124 17.19 -3.82 -14.02
C ASP A 124 15.66 -3.76 -13.84
N LEU A 125 15.17 -3.09 -12.79
CA LEU A 125 13.76 -2.87 -12.52
C LEU A 125 13.33 -1.54 -13.16
N ALA A 126 12.44 -1.59 -14.14
CA ALA A 126 11.72 -0.41 -14.63
C ALA A 126 10.36 -0.32 -13.93
N VAL A 127 9.95 0.88 -13.55
CA VAL A 127 8.69 1.12 -12.82
C VAL A 127 7.85 2.17 -13.52
N ARG A 128 6.55 1.91 -13.61
CA ARG A 128 5.52 2.89 -13.97
C ARG A 128 4.43 2.89 -12.92
N ALA A 129 4.09 4.06 -12.44
CA ALA A 129 2.96 4.24 -11.55
C ALA A 129 2.02 5.28 -12.13
N ALA A 130 0.72 5.05 -12.02
CA ALA A 130 -0.29 6.03 -12.36
C ALA A 130 -1.49 5.85 -11.43
N SER A 131 -2.12 6.96 -11.09
CA SER A 131 -3.31 7.01 -10.25
C SER A 131 -4.20 8.16 -10.71
N LEU A 132 -5.43 7.85 -11.10
CA LEU A 132 -6.39 8.80 -11.65
C LEU A 132 -7.69 8.77 -10.84
N VAL A 133 -8.31 9.93 -10.68
CA VAL A 133 -9.70 10.02 -10.18
C VAL A 133 -10.64 9.35 -11.18
N GLY A 134 -11.54 8.55 -10.64
CA GLY A 134 -12.51 7.78 -11.40
C GLY A 134 -13.49 8.66 -12.17
N PRO A 135 -14.02 8.18 -13.31
CA PRO A 135 -15.02 8.92 -14.08
C PRO A 135 -16.24 9.32 -13.24
N GLY A 136 -16.69 8.48 -12.30
CA GLY A 136 -17.81 8.80 -11.42
C GLY A 136 -17.48 9.91 -10.44
N HIS A 137 -16.29 9.85 -9.83
CA HIS A 137 -15.83 10.83 -8.84
C HIS A 137 -15.56 12.21 -9.43
N ARG A 138 -14.98 12.27 -10.63
CA ARG A 138 -14.58 13.54 -11.26
C ARG A 138 -15.71 14.36 -11.86
N CYS A 139 -16.86 13.76 -12.17
CA CYS A 139 -17.94 14.44 -12.88
C CYS A 139 -19.21 14.68 -12.07
N GLN A 140 -19.29 14.17 -10.84
CA GLN A 140 -20.38 14.50 -9.92
C GLN A 140 -20.21 15.91 -9.35
N GLU A 141 -21.31 16.57 -8.97
CA GLU A 141 -21.30 17.88 -8.33
C GLU A 141 -21.82 17.74 -6.88
N PRO A 142 -20.98 17.97 -5.85
CA PRO A 142 -19.56 18.35 -5.95
C PRO A 142 -18.67 17.16 -6.35
N ALA A 143 -17.55 17.43 -7.05
CA ALA A 143 -16.61 16.37 -7.40
C ALA A 143 -15.92 15.80 -6.17
N THR A 144 -15.66 14.50 -6.21
CA THR A 144 -14.86 13.80 -5.20
C THR A 144 -13.41 13.81 -5.64
N ALA A 145 -12.53 14.13 -4.70
CA ALA A 145 -11.09 14.03 -4.91
C ALA A 145 -10.67 12.57 -5.14
N ARG A 146 -9.50 12.37 -5.73
CA ARG A 146 -8.91 11.02 -5.80
C ARG A 146 -8.69 10.46 -4.39
N GLN A 147 -9.35 9.36 -4.08
CA GLN A 147 -9.30 8.58 -2.85
C GLN A 147 -8.16 7.55 -2.89
N ASP A 148 -7.64 7.23 -4.07
CA ASP A 148 -6.44 6.41 -4.25
C ASP A 148 -5.12 7.17 -3.99
N ALA A 149 -4.12 6.43 -3.48
CA ALA A 149 -2.73 6.89 -3.35
C ALA A 149 -1.72 5.77 -3.61
N TYR A 150 -0.57 6.11 -4.20
CA TYR A 150 0.60 5.21 -4.25
C TYR A 150 1.87 5.92 -3.78
N ARG A 151 2.89 5.13 -3.43
CA ARG A 151 4.24 5.61 -3.11
C ARG A 151 5.31 4.68 -3.67
N LEU A 152 6.38 5.27 -4.19
CA LEU A 152 7.58 4.59 -4.65
C LEU A 152 8.78 5.09 -3.84
N ALA A 153 9.66 4.19 -3.41
CA ALA A 153 10.92 4.57 -2.79
C ALA A 153 12.00 3.49 -3.01
N ARG A 154 13.20 3.81 -2.54
CA ARG A 154 14.28 2.85 -2.30
C ARG A 154 14.80 2.99 -0.88
N ASP A 155 15.44 1.96 -0.36
CA ASP A 155 16.24 2.03 0.87
C ASP A 155 17.49 2.90 0.70
N ALA A 156 18.23 3.16 1.78
CA ALA A 156 19.39 4.04 1.75
C ALA A 156 20.53 3.52 0.85
N THR A 157 20.67 2.20 0.73
CA THR A 157 21.70 1.57 -0.13
C THR A 157 21.26 1.46 -1.59
N GLY A 158 19.96 1.55 -1.88
CA GLY A 158 19.40 1.31 -3.20
C GLY A 158 19.34 -0.17 -3.57
N ASP A 159 19.37 -1.06 -2.58
CA ASP A 159 19.28 -2.50 -2.76
C ASP A 159 17.83 -3.00 -2.81
N HIS A 160 16.85 -2.17 -2.45
CA HIS A 160 15.44 -2.55 -2.46
C HIS A 160 14.57 -1.47 -3.10
N LEU A 161 13.63 -1.89 -3.94
CA LEU A 161 12.50 -1.09 -4.41
C LEU A 161 11.33 -1.30 -3.46
N LEU A 162 10.72 -0.20 -2.99
CA LEU A 162 9.60 -0.19 -2.07
C LEU A 162 8.38 0.41 -2.76
N LEU A 163 7.25 -0.28 -2.67
CA LEU A 163 6.00 0.08 -3.34
C LEU A 163 4.85 0.05 -2.33
N ALA A 164 3.91 0.98 -2.47
CA ALA A 164 2.61 0.93 -1.81
C ALA A 164 1.51 1.45 -2.72
N VAL A 165 0.35 0.80 -2.69
CA VAL A 165 -0.92 1.24 -3.26
C VAL A 165 -1.96 1.18 -2.15
N ALA A 166 -2.67 2.27 -1.92
CA ALA A 166 -3.74 2.38 -0.96
C ALA A 166 -4.97 2.97 -1.63
N ASP A 167 -6.13 2.47 -1.24
CA ASP A 167 -7.43 2.93 -1.71
C ASP A 167 -8.26 3.34 -0.50
N GLY A 168 -8.81 4.54 -0.56
CA GLY A 168 -9.59 5.13 0.51
C GLY A 168 -11.02 4.62 0.47
N VAL A 169 -11.52 4.12 1.60
CA VAL A 169 -12.86 3.51 1.66
C VAL A 169 -13.94 4.58 1.43
N SER A 170 -14.83 4.36 0.47
CA SER A 170 -15.87 5.32 0.07
C SER A 170 -16.82 5.78 1.18
N SER A 171 -17.02 4.97 2.24
CA SER A 171 -17.80 5.36 3.42
C SER A 171 -17.08 6.37 4.33
N SER A 172 -15.83 6.69 4.05
CA SER A 172 -14.96 7.52 4.86
C SER A 172 -14.94 8.97 4.35
N ALA A 173 -15.22 9.95 5.22
CA ALA A 173 -15.37 11.36 4.83
C ALA A 173 -14.07 12.02 4.33
N HIS A 174 -12.93 11.43 4.67
CA HIS A 174 -11.57 11.84 4.28
C HIS A 174 -10.75 10.64 3.80
N ALA A 175 -11.37 9.80 2.97
CA ALA A 175 -10.74 8.63 2.34
C ALA A 175 -9.40 8.98 1.65
N GLU A 176 -9.33 10.14 0.98
CA GLU A 176 -8.11 10.63 0.31
C GLU A 176 -6.95 10.85 1.29
N LEU A 177 -7.27 11.31 2.50
CA LEU A 177 -6.29 11.49 3.57
C LEU A 177 -5.85 10.13 4.11
N GLY A 178 -6.80 9.22 4.33
CA GLY A 178 -6.54 7.85 4.79
C GLY A 178 -5.55 7.13 3.89
N ALA A 179 -5.82 7.07 2.58
CA ALA A 179 -4.95 6.41 1.61
C ALA A 179 -3.57 7.06 1.53
N ALA A 180 -3.49 8.40 1.52
CA ALA A 180 -2.23 9.12 1.47
C ALA A 180 -1.34 8.86 2.71
N VAL A 181 -1.94 8.81 3.90
CA VAL A 181 -1.23 8.50 5.15
C VAL A 181 -0.81 7.03 5.17
N ALA A 182 -1.68 6.11 4.72
CA ALA A 182 -1.39 4.68 4.68
C ALA A 182 -0.18 4.37 3.78
N ALA A 183 -0.25 4.78 2.50
CA ALA A 183 0.84 4.55 1.55
C ALA A 183 2.15 5.24 1.96
N GLY A 184 2.06 6.48 2.47
CA GLY A 184 3.22 7.23 2.95
C GLY A 184 3.89 6.61 4.18
N THR A 185 3.10 6.21 5.18
CA THR A 185 3.62 5.60 6.40
C THR A 185 4.24 4.24 6.11
N ALA A 186 3.56 3.42 5.31
CA ALA A 186 4.02 2.07 5.00
C ALA A 186 5.40 2.08 4.33
N VAL A 187 5.59 2.88 3.28
CA VAL A 187 6.89 2.99 2.59
C VAL A 187 7.97 3.54 3.51
N ASN A 188 7.66 4.53 4.34
CA ASN A 188 8.63 5.07 5.30
C ASN A 188 9.00 4.06 6.40
N HIS A 189 8.06 3.24 6.86
CA HIS A 189 8.34 2.16 7.80
C HIS A 189 9.23 1.10 7.16
N LEU A 190 8.88 0.62 5.97
CA LEU A 190 9.67 -0.36 5.22
C LEU A 190 11.09 0.13 4.99
N ARG A 191 11.27 1.40 4.59
CA ARG A 191 12.60 1.99 4.41
C ARG A 191 13.41 1.95 5.70
N ARG A 192 12.85 2.44 6.81
CA ARG A 192 13.55 2.42 8.11
C ARG A 192 13.95 1.01 8.51
N ARG A 193 13.04 0.03 8.30
CA ARG A 193 13.32 -1.38 8.62
C ARG A 193 14.44 -1.93 7.74
N LEU A 194 14.47 -1.63 6.45
CA LEU A 194 15.51 -2.09 5.52
C LEU A 194 16.87 -1.42 5.74
N ASP A 195 16.87 -0.21 6.31
CA ASP A 195 18.09 0.50 6.71
C ASP A 195 18.73 -0.12 7.99
N GLU A 196 18.03 -1.02 8.70
CA GLU A 196 18.56 -1.78 9.85
C GLU A 196 19.32 -3.05 9.41
N PRO A 197 20.31 -3.51 10.20
CA PRO A 197 20.93 -4.82 9.99
C PRO A 197 19.89 -5.94 9.93
N ASP A 198 20.03 -6.82 8.92
CA ASP A 198 19.11 -7.93 8.63
C ASP A 198 17.64 -7.52 8.42
N GLY A 199 17.40 -6.24 8.10
CA GLY A 199 16.07 -5.65 7.95
C GLY A 199 15.14 -6.41 7.01
N ALA A 200 15.67 -6.87 5.87
CA ALA A 200 14.90 -7.63 4.88
C ALA A 200 14.38 -8.98 5.42
N ALA A 201 15.14 -9.66 6.28
CA ALA A 201 14.73 -10.93 6.89
C ALA A 201 13.65 -10.74 7.96
N ARG A 202 13.51 -9.50 8.48
CA ARG A 202 12.63 -9.13 9.59
C ARG A 202 11.36 -8.38 9.16
N LEU A 203 11.09 -8.29 7.86
CA LEU A 203 9.84 -7.71 7.36
C LEU A 203 8.64 -8.49 7.91
N SER A 204 7.64 -7.76 8.40
CA SER A 204 6.45 -8.30 9.07
C SER A 204 5.22 -7.46 8.71
N ALA A 205 4.19 -8.08 8.17
CA ALA A 205 2.91 -7.42 7.91
C ALA A 205 2.29 -6.88 9.21
N THR A 206 2.32 -7.65 10.29
CA THR A 206 1.75 -7.25 11.57
C THR A 206 2.33 -5.93 12.06
N GLU A 207 3.66 -5.82 12.12
CA GLU A 207 4.33 -4.59 12.57
C GLU A 207 4.06 -3.41 11.62
N LEU A 208 4.10 -3.65 10.31
CA LEU A 208 3.87 -2.62 9.29
C LEU A 208 2.46 -2.03 9.39
N PHE A 209 1.44 -2.89 9.48
CA PHE A 209 0.04 -2.46 9.48
C PHE A 209 -0.37 -1.87 10.83
N GLU A 210 0.20 -2.33 11.95
CA GLU A 210 0.01 -1.70 13.27
C GLU A 210 0.60 -0.28 13.33
N GLU A 211 1.81 -0.09 12.80
CA GLU A 211 2.44 1.23 12.71
C GLU A 211 1.62 2.15 11.80
N THR A 212 1.16 1.63 10.66
CA THR A 212 0.35 2.37 9.70
C THR A 212 -0.99 2.81 10.30
N ALA A 213 -1.70 1.88 10.97
CA ALA A 213 -2.94 2.21 11.69
C ALA A 213 -2.72 3.26 12.78
N THR A 214 -1.60 3.17 13.50
CA THR A 214 -1.23 4.14 14.53
C THR A 214 -0.99 5.54 13.94
N ALA A 215 -0.29 5.63 12.80
CA ALA A 215 -0.09 6.90 12.10
C ALA A 215 -1.42 7.50 11.59
N MET A 216 -2.31 6.68 11.05
CA MET A 216 -3.65 7.12 10.60
C MET A 216 -4.48 7.66 11.76
N ARG A 217 -4.55 6.95 12.91
CA ARG A 217 -5.23 7.45 14.13
C ARG A 217 -4.66 8.77 14.64
N ARG A 218 -3.33 8.91 14.60
CA ARG A 218 -2.64 10.15 15.00
C ARG A 218 -2.99 11.30 14.06
N GLU A 219 -3.01 11.06 12.74
CA GLU A 219 -3.37 12.08 11.77
C GLU A 219 -4.83 12.51 11.89
N ALA A 220 -5.76 11.57 12.09
CA ALA A 220 -7.16 11.87 12.38
C ALA A 220 -7.29 12.77 13.61
N THR A 221 -6.67 12.37 14.73
CA THR A 221 -6.67 13.14 15.98
C THR A 221 -6.09 14.53 15.79
N ARG A 222 -4.96 14.65 15.07
CA ARG A 222 -4.30 15.94 14.78
C ARG A 222 -5.21 16.89 14.01
N ARG A 223 -6.11 16.37 13.17
CA ARG A 223 -7.08 17.16 12.41
C ARG A 223 -8.45 17.28 13.07
N GLY A 224 -8.63 16.71 14.27
CA GLY A 224 -9.93 16.68 14.95
C GLY A 224 -10.98 15.83 14.23
N LEU A 225 -10.55 14.78 13.52
CA LEU A 225 -11.40 13.83 12.80
C LEU A 225 -11.55 12.53 13.61
N ASP A 226 -12.63 11.78 13.35
CA ASP A 226 -12.76 10.41 13.86
C ASP A 226 -11.84 9.47 13.05
N PRO A 227 -11.23 8.44 13.65
CA PRO A 227 -10.45 7.45 12.90
C PRO A 227 -11.24 6.77 11.75
N SER A 228 -12.56 6.66 11.86
CA SER A 228 -13.43 6.13 10.79
C SER A 228 -13.58 7.09 9.60
N ASP A 229 -13.20 8.36 9.76
CA ASP A 229 -13.18 9.36 8.68
C ASP A 229 -11.94 9.25 7.78
N VAL A 230 -10.93 8.43 8.13
CA VAL A 230 -9.68 8.28 7.36
C VAL A 230 -9.38 6.82 7.02
N CYS A 231 -10.39 6.04 6.63
CA CYS A 231 -10.25 4.62 6.35
C CYS A 231 -9.61 4.34 4.99
N ALA A 232 -8.77 3.30 4.92
CA ALA A 232 -8.15 2.85 3.68
C ALA A 232 -7.82 1.35 3.71
N VAL A 233 -7.72 0.76 2.52
CA VAL A 233 -7.04 -0.52 2.26
C VAL A 233 -5.61 -0.24 1.79
N LEU A 234 -4.73 -1.25 1.87
CA LEU A 234 -3.31 -1.07 1.56
C LEU A 234 -2.70 -2.36 1.03
N PHE A 235 -1.95 -2.25 -0.06
CA PHE A 235 -1.05 -3.27 -0.59
C PHE A 235 0.36 -2.71 -0.66
N THR A 236 1.36 -3.45 -0.18
CA THR A 236 2.77 -3.05 -0.17
C THR A 236 3.66 -4.16 -0.70
N ALA A 237 4.80 -3.78 -1.28
CA ALA A 237 5.80 -4.73 -1.74
C ALA A 237 7.23 -4.20 -1.57
N VAL A 238 8.15 -5.13 -1.34
CA VAL A 238 9.60 -4.91 -1.32
C VAL A 238 10.24 -5.88 -2.31
N ILE A 239 10.98 -5.33 -3.28
CA ILE A 239 11.64 -6.10 -4.33
C ILE A 239 13.14 -5.80 -4.26
N PRO A 240 14.01 -6.82 -4.05
CA PRO A 240 15.45 -6.62 -4.17
C PRO A 240 15.81 -6.07 -5.55
N ALA A 241 16.72 -5.09 -5.63
CA ALA A 241 17.20 -4.46 -6.85
C ALA A 241 18.22 -5.33 -7.60
N ARG A 242 18.93 -6.23 -6.91
CA ARG A 242 19.84 -7.23 -7.51
C ARG A 242 19.41 -8.66 -7.24
N PRO A 243 19.46 -9.57 -8.23
CA PRO A 243 18.96 -10.92 -8.06
C PRO A 243 19.96 -11.71 -7.20
N ALA A 244 19.49 -12.77 -6.56
CA ALA A 244 20.38 -13.75 -5.95
C ALA A 244 21.28 -14.38 -7.03
N PRO A 245 22.39 -15.06 -6.66
CA PRO A 245 23.24 -15.78 -7.61
C PRO A 245 22.48 -16.81 -8.48
N THR A 246 21.34 -17.32 -8.01
CA THR A 246 20.43 -18.19 -8.76
C THR A 246 19.70 -17.49 -9.90
N GLY A 247 19.75 -16.15 -9.98
CA GLY A 247 19.01 -15.32 -10.92
C GLY A 247 17.61 -14.92 -10.45
N GLU A 248 17.15 -15.44 -9.31
CA GLU A 248 15.83 -15.14 -8.76
C GLU A 248 15.87 -14.00 -7.75
N ARG A 249 14.72 -13.31 -7.60
CA ARG A 249 14.45 -12.33 -6.56
C ARG A 249 13.31 -12.85 -5.72
N THR A 250 13.39 -12.66 -4.40
CA THR A 250 12.25 -12.91 -3.53
C THR A 250 11.60 -11.58 -3.21
N MET A 251 10.45 -11.31 -3.82
CA MET A 251 9.61 -10.18 -3.44
C MET A 251 8.85 -10.54 -2.15
N TRP A 252 8.88 -9.64 -1.18
CA TRP A 252 7.96 -9.67 -0.04
C TRP A 252 6.77 -8.77 -0.35
N ALA A 253 5.57 -9.22 -0.04
CA ALA A 253 4.35 -8.45 -0.23
C ALA A 253 3.41 -8.62 0.96
N ALA A 254 2.73 -7.54 1.34
CA ALA A 254 1.73 -7.55 2.40
C ALA A 254 0.53 -6.67 2.06
N TRP A 255 -0.67 -7.10 2.44
CA TRP A 255 -1.91 -6.44 2.10
C TRP A 255 -3.00 -6.58 3.15
N LEU A 256 -3.96 -5.67 3.08
CA LEU A 256 -5.25 -5.70 3.77
C LEU A 256 -6.28 -5.04 2.85
N GLY A 257 -7.40 -5.72 2.61
CA GLY A 257 -8.44 -5.28 1.69
C GLY A 257 -8.22 -5.78 0.25
N ASP A 258 -8.91 -5.15 -0.69
CA ASP A 258 -9.12 -5.61 -2.06
C ASP A 258 -8.16 -5.01 -3.11
N ALA A 259 -7.15 -4.25 -2.68
CA ALA A 259 -5.97 -4.03 -3.51
C ALA A 259 -5.26 -5.37 -3.79
N SER A 260 -4.70 -5.52 -5.00
CA SER A 260 -4.23 -6.82 -5.48
C SER A 260 -2.93 -6.74 -6.27
N LEU A 261 -2.24 -7.89 -6.35
CA LEU A 261 -1.05 -8.11 -7.14
C LEU A 261 -1.38 -9.02 -8.31
N TRP A 262 -0.95 -8.60 -9.50
CA TRP A 262 -1.10 -9.33 -10.75
C TRP A 262 0.28 -9.59 -11.37
N ARG A 263 0.41 -10.72 -12.06
CA ARG A 263 1.59 -11.08 -12.85
C ARG A 263 1.20 -11.34 -14.29
N LEU A 264 2.02 -10.89 -15.21
CA LEU A 264 1.86 -11.19 -16.63
C LEU A 264 2.40 -12.60 -16.90
N GLU A 265 1.51 -13.54 -17.25
CA GLU A 265 1.83 -14.93 -17.57
C GLU A 265 1.04 -15.37 -18.80
N ASP A 266 1.69 -16.04 -19.74
CA ASP A 266 1.07 -16.55 -20.99
C ASP A 266 0.21 -15.48 -21.70
N GLU A 267 0.78 -14.28 -21.87
CA GLU A 267 0.12 -13.12 -22.50
C GLU A 267 -1.19 -12.70 -21.82
N ARG A 268 -1.36 -13.01 -20.53
CA ARG A 268 -2.52 -12.62 -19.73
C ARG A 268 -2.10 -12.14 -18.35
N TRP A 269 -2.86 -11.20 -17.80
CA TRP A 269 -2.70 -10.84 -16.39
C TRP A 269 -3.36 -11.91 -15.53
N ARG A 270 -2.58 -12.52 -14.65
CA ARG A 270 -2.99 -13.53 -13.67
C ARG A 270 -2.91 -12.96 -12.27
N TYR A 271 -3.94 -13.24 -11.49
CA TYR A 271 -3.97 -12.89 -10.07
C TYR A 271 -2.87 -13.64 -9.32
N ALA A 272 -2.08 -12.93 -8.51
CA ALA A 272 -0.96 -13.49 -7.76
C ALA A 272 -1.12 -13.36 -6.24
N ALA A 273 -1.63 -12.24 -5.73
CA ALA A 273 -1.90 -12.02 -4.30
C ALA A 273 -2.93 -10.90 -4.07
N GLY A 274 -3.46 -10.79 -2.84
CA GLY A 274 -4.54 -9.86 -2.47
C GLY A 274 -5.71 -10.60 -1.79
N ASP A 275 -6.80 -9.89 -1.53
CA ASP A 275 -8.09 -10.51 -1.24
C ASP A 275 -8.95 -10.53 -2.52
N ARG A 276 -9.26 -11.74 -2.99
CA ARG A 276 -10.08 -11.92 -4.18
C ARG A 276 -11.54 -11.70 -3.81
N LYS A 277 -12.25 -10.78 -4.46
CA LYS A 277 -13.72 -10.79 -4.49
C LYS A 277 -14.16 -12.12 -5.10
N GLY A 278 -14.62 -13.06 -4.24
CA GLY A 278 -14.85 -14.45 -4.63
C GLY A 278 -16.01 -14.59 -5.60
N ALA A 279 -15.87 -15.43 -6.63
CA ALA A 279 -16.93 -15.73 -7.61
C ALA A 279 -18.22 -16.36 -7.00
N THR A 280 -18.21 -16.70 -5.71
CA THR A 280 -19.34 -17.27 -4.95
C THR A 280 -19.95 -16.30 -3.93
N ALA A 281 -19.33 -15.15 -3.68
CA ALA A 281 -20.00 -14.05 -3.00
C ALA A 281 -20.87 -13.36 -4.06
N GLY A 282 -22.17 -13.24 -3.81
CA GLY A 282 -23.07 -12.54 -4.73
C GLY A 282 -22.50 -11.18 -5.12
N TYR A 283 -22.80 -10.74 -6.34
CA TYR A 283 -22.37 -9.51 -7.02
C TYR A 283 -22.64 -8.18 -6.26
N ASP A 284 -22.96 -8.22 -4.97
CA ASP A 284 -23.66 -7.16 -4.24
C ASP A 284 -22.93 -6.68 -2.96
N SER A 285 -21.67 -7.08 -2.76
CA SER A 285 -20.87 -6.60 -1.64
C SER A 285 -19.55 -6.00 -2.12
N ASN A 286 -19.60 -4.75 -2.59
CA ASN A 286 -18.44 -3.86 -2.67
C ASN A 286 -17.91 -3.46 -1.26
N ALA A 287 -18.44 -4.06 -0.19
CA ALA A 287 -18.00 -3.81 1.16
C ALA A 287 -16.67 -4.51 1.42
N VAL A 288 -15.64 -3.71 1.70
CA VAL A 288 -14.37 -4.19 2.23
C VAL A 288 -14.60 -4.68 3.67
N THR A 289 -14.19 -5.92 3.96
CA THR A 289 -14.41 -6.55 5.29
C THR A 289 -13.48 -6.01 6.37
N HIS A 290 -12.26 -5.64 6.02
CA HIS A 290 -11.23 -5.16 6.95
C HIS A 290 -10.58 -3.90 6.41
N THR A 291 -10.41 -2.89 7.27
CA THR A 291 -9.86 -1.59 6.85
C THR A 291 -8.86 -1.07 7.87
N LEU A 292 -7.87 -0.30 7.42
CA LEU A 292 -7.08 0.53 8.32
C LEU A 292 -7.89 1.80 8.65
N PRO A 293 -7.82 2.33 9.88
CA PRO A 293 -6.98 1.88 10.99
C PRO A 293 -7.64 0.85 11.93
N ALA A 294 -8.83 0.33 11.60
CA ALA A 294 -9.63 -0.50 12.50
C ALA A 294 -9.05 -1.91 12.69
N ASP A 295 -8.58 -2.55 11.61
CA ASP A 295 -8.28 -3.98 11.57
C ASP A 295 -6.82 -4.32 11.20
N PRO A 296 -5.78 -3.66 11.75
CA PRO A 296 -4.40 -3.86 11.30
C PRO A 296 -3.91 -5.31 11.37
N HIS A 297 -4.44 -6.10 12.31
CA HIS A 297 -4.05 -7.51 12.49
C HIS A 297 -4.71 -8.46 11.48
N ALA A 298 -5.64 -7.98 10.64
CA ALA A 298 -6.20 -8.75 9.53
C ALA A 298 -5.26 -8.79 8.31
N ALA A 299 -4.15 -8.04 8.36
CA ALA A 299 -3.17 -7.99 7.27
C ALA A 299 -2.53 -9.37 7.01
N ARG A 300 -2.26 -9.62 5.74
CA ARG A 300 -1.67 -10.86 5.24
C ARG A 300 -0.34 -10.54 4.56
N GLU A 301 0.57 -11.51 4.53
CA GLU A 301 1.79 -11.42 3.74
C GLU A 301 2.05 -12.68 2.93
N THR A 302 2.89 -12.51 1.90
CA THR A 302 3.41 -13.60 1.08
C THR A 302 4.79 -13.25 0.54
N ARG A 303 5.47 -14.26 -0.01
CA ARG A 303 6.73 -14.11 -0.74
C ARG A 303 6.58 -14.72 -2.12
N LEU A 304 6.96 -13.97 -3.16
CA LEU A 304 6.92 -14.42 -4.55
C LEU A 304 8.32 -14.44 -5.15
N ALA A 305 8.63 -15.53 -5.86
CA ALA A 305 9.85 -15.62 -6.66
C ALA A 305 9.62 -14.86 -7.98
N LEU A 306 10.49 -13.89 -8.26
CA LEU A 306 10.53 -13.15 -9.52
C LEU A 306 11.81 -13.50 -10.28
N ARG A 307 11.69 -13.56 -11.60
CA ARG A 307 12.76 -13.89 -12.55
C ARG A 307 12.91 -12.78 -13.58
N ALA A 308 14.06 -12.78 -14.25
CA ALA A 308 14.27 -11.90 -15.39
C ALA A 308 13.16 -12.09 -16.44
N GLY A 309 12.63 -10.98 -16.95
CA GLY A 309 11.48 -10.96 -17.87
C GLY A 309 10.11 -10.95 -17.20
N ASP A 310 10.00 -11.16 -15.89
CA ASP A 310 8.72 -11.03 -15.19
C ASP A 310 8.20 -9.59 -15.23
N VAL A 311 6.87 -9.48 -15.34
CA VAL A 311 6.14 -8.23 -15.17
C VAL A 311 5.07 -8.43 -14.10
N ILE A 312 5.04 -7.55 -13.12
CA ILE A 312 4.03 -7.56 -12.05
C ILE A 312 3.37 -6.18 -11.93
N SER A 313 2.14 -6.14 -11.44
CA SER A 313 1.43 -4.90 -11.16
C SER A 313 0.69 -4.97 -9.82
N LEU A 314 0.91 -3.97 -8.97
CA LEU A 314 0.08 -3.71 -7.79
C LEU A 314 -1.02 -2.75 -8.21
N VAL A 315 -2.28 -3.09 -7.95
CA VAL A 315 -3.43 -2.33 -8.45
C VAL A 315 -4.48 -2.13 -7.37
N SER A 316 -5.20 -1.00 -7.42
CA SER A 316 -6.49 -0.84 -6.72
C SER A 316 -7.57 -1.66 -7.43
N ASP A 317 -8.74 -1.81 -6.81
CA ASP A 317 -9.82 -2.62 -7.38
C ASP A 317 -10.36 -2.01 -8.70
N GLY A 318 -10.30 -0.68 -8.86
CA GLY A 318 -10.69 0.01 -10.09
C GLY A 318 -9.91 -0.42 -11.35
N VAL A 319 -8.73 -1.02 -11.20
CA VAL A 319 -8.01 -1.71 -12.28
C VAL A 319 -8.10 -3.24 -12.12
N GLY A 320 -7.95 -3.76 -10.90
CA GLY A 320 -7.96 -5.19 -10.61
C GLY A 320 -9.25 -5.90 -11.02
N ASP A 321 -10.40 -5.30 -10.75
CA ASP A 321 -11.70 -5.84 -11.16
C ASP A 321 -11.83 -5.84 -12.69
N GLY A 322 -11.22 -4.86 -13.38
CA GLY A 322 -11.16 -4.79 -14.84
C GLY A 322 -10.34 -5.95 -15.42
N LEU A 323 -9.15 -6.20 -14.85
CA LEU A 323 -8.30 -7.33 -15.22
C LEU A 323 -8.99 -8.68 -14.98
N ALA A 324 -9.82 -8.79 -13.94
CA ALA A 324 -10.52 -10.02 -13.58
C ALA A 324 -11.75 -10.30 -14.45
N THR A 325 -12.48 -9.26 -14.86
CA THR A 325 -13.83 -9.41 -15.42
C THR A 325 -13.96 -9.01 -16.90
N ILE A 326 -13.06 -8.18 -17.42
CA ILE A 326 -13.08 -7.76 -18.84
C ILE A 326 -11.93 -8.46 -19.58
N GLU A 327 -12.27 -9.53 -20.31
CA GLU A 327 -11.27 -10.32 -21.05
C GLU A 327 -10.49 -9.49 -22.09
N GLU A 328 -11.18 -8.57 -22.77
CA GLU A 328 -10.62 -7.68 -23.80
C GLU A 328 -9.60 -6.71 -23.21
N LEU A 329 -9.90 -6.11 -22.04
CA LEU A 329 -8.99 -5.23 -21.30
C LEU A 329 -7.76 -6.00 -20.82
N ASN A 330 -7.97 -7.20 -20.25
CA ASN A 330 -6.87 -8.05 -19.80
C ASN A 330 -5.91 -8.36 -20.95
N ALA A 331 -6.43 -8.82 -22.10
CA ALA A 331 -5.61 -9.10 -23.29
C ALA A 331 -4.90 -7.85 -23.83
N TYR A 332 -5.62 -6.72 -23.90
CA TYR A 332 -5.06 -5.45 -24.37
C TYR A 332 -3.90 -4.98 -23.51
N LEU A 333 -4.09 -4.93 -22.18
CA LEU A 333 -3.04 -4.52 -21.25
C LEU A 333 -1.90 -5.53 -21.19
N ALA A 334 -2.20 -6.83 -21.29
CA ALA A 334 -1.18 -7.87 -21.33
C ALA A 334 -0.26 -7.73 -22.56
N GLY A 335 -0.82 -7.41 -23.73
CA GLY A 335 -0.04 -7.15 -24.94
C GLY A 335 0.78 -5.87 -24.87
N ARG A 336 0.22 -4.79 -24.30
CA ARG A 336 0.89 -3.49 -24.24
C ARG A 336 1.95 -3.40 -23.16
N TRP A 337 1.68 -3.99 -22.01
CA TRP A 337 2.57 -3.92 -20.84
C TRP A 337 3.57 -5.08 -20.83
N GLN A 338 3.85 -5.74 -21.95
CA GLN A 338 4.98 -6.68 -22.07
C GLN A 338 6.34 -5.98 -21.89
N ARG A 339 6.39 -4.67 -22.16
CA ARG A 339 7.59 -3.83 -22.02
C ARG A 339 7.21 -2.50 -21.37
N PRO A 340 8.16 -1.80 -20.70
CA PRO A 340 7.90 -0.47 -20.17
C PRO A 340 7.42 0.49 -21.25
N LEU A 341 6.32 1.18 -20.98
CA LEU A 341 5.76 2.20 -21.87
C LEU A 341 6.24 3.61 -21.49
N PRO A 342 6.22 4.58 -22.41
CA PRO A 342 6.29 5.99 -22.03
C PRO A 342 5.17 6.33 -21.05
N ILE A 343 5.46 7.16 -20.03
CA ILE A 343 4.53 7.42 -18.92
C ILE A 343 3.15 7.90 -19.36
N ALA A 344 3.05 8.72 -20.41
CA ALA A 344 1.76 9.20 -20.93
C ALA A 344 0.89 8.06 -21.52
N ALA A 345 1.52 7.08 -22.20
CA ALA A 345 0.80 5.93 -22.74
C ALA A 345 0.35 4.98 -21.64
N TYR A 346 1.18 4.79 -20.61
CA TYR A 346 0.81 4.02 -19.42
C TYR A 346 -0.35 4.68 -18.65
N LEU A 347 -0.31 6.01 -18.48
CA LEU A 347 -1.38 6.78 -17.86
C LEU A 347 -2.73 6.58 -18.58
N ASN A 348 -2.73 6.65 -19.91
CA ASN A 348 -3.94 6.42 -20.70
C ASN A 348 -4.47 4.99 -20.55
N ASP A 349 -3.58 4.00 -20.52
CA ASP A 349 -3.95 2.60 -20.32
C ASP A 349 -4.61 2.37 -18.95
N VAL A 350 -4.09 2.99 -17.87
CA VAL A 350 -4.72 2.93 -16.53
C VAL A 350 -6.05 3.70 -16.52
N GLY A 351 -6.17 4.76 -17.30
CA GLY A 351 -7.37 5.58 -17.42
C GLY A 351 -8.51 4.98 -18.24
N PHE A 352 -8.40 3.72 -18.72
CA PHE A 352 -9.33 3.07 -19.65
C PHE A 352 -10.82 3.37 -19.41
N ASP A 353 -11.61 3.33 -20.48
CA ASP A 353 -13.05 3.51 -20.43
C ASP A 353 -13.78 2.17 -20.51
N ALA A 354 -14.56 1.82 -19.49
CA ALA A 354 -15.38 0.62 -19.48
C ALA A 354 -16.70 0.85 -18.74
N GLU A 355 -17.73 0.09 -19.10
CA GLU A 355 -19.03 0.19 -18.45
C GLU A 355 -18.91 -0.22 -16.96
N ARG A 356 -19.47 0.57 -16.05
CA ARG A 356 -19.48 0.36 -14.58
C ARG A 356 -18.16 0.56 -13.83
N PHE A 357 -17.03 0.71 -14.53
CA PHE A 357 -15.75 1.06 -13.91
C PHE A 357 -15.69 2.57 -13.68
N LEU A 358 -16.32 3.04 -12.60
CA LEU A 358 -16.45 4.46 -12.28
C LEU A 358 -15.49 4.94 -11.20
N ASP A 359 -14.85 4.01 -10.51
CA ASP A 359 -13.97 4.27 -9.39
C ASP A 359 -12.61 4.79 -9.82
N ASP A 360 -11.86 5.29 -8.83
CA ASP A 360 -10.46 5.63 -8.96
C ASP A 360 -9.64 4.45 -9.46
N ARG A 361 -8.54 4.74 -10.15
CA ARG A 361 -7.72 3.71 -10.79
C ARG A 361 -6.27 3.95 -10.50
N THR A 362 -5.64 2.97 -9.86
CA THR A 362 -4.22 2.99 -9.54
C THR A 362 -3.55 1.72 -9.97
N SER A 363 -2.38 1.87 -10.60
CA SER A 363 -1.52 0.76 -11.01
C SER A 363 -0.05 1.13 -10.85
N VAL A 364 0.71 0.26 -10.20
CA VAL A 364 2.17 0.32 -10.08
C VAL A 364 2.75 -0.94 -10.70
N THR A 365 3.24 -0.83 -11.93
CA THR A 365 3.81 -1.94 -12.70
C THR A 365 5.33 -1.92 -12.65
N VAL A 366 5.91 -3.11 -12.45
CA VAL A 366 7.36 -3.34 -12.44
C VAL A 366 7.71 -4.35 -13.53
N TRP A 367 8.68 -3.99 -14.37
CA TRP A 367 9.28 -4.86 -15.36
C TRP A 367 10.69 -5.23 -14.91
N ILE A 368 11.01 -6.52 -14.93
CA ILE A 368 12.35 -7.02 -14.72
C ILE A 368 12.98 -7.25 -16.08
N ALA A 369 14.08 -6.55 -16.39
CA ALA A 369 14.73 -6.70 -17.68
C ALA A 369 15.10 -8.18 -17.95
N PRO A 370 15.01 -8.65 -19.20
CA PRO A 370 15.47 -9.99 -19.57
C PRO A 370 16.95 -10.19 -19.22
N ASP A 371 17.33 -11.41 -18.83
CA ASP A 371 18.73 -11.72 -18.55
C ASP A 371 19.50 -11.80 -19.87
N ASN A 372 20.24 -10.75 -20.18
CA ASN A 372 21.12 -10.71 -21.35
C ASN A 372 22.48 -11.36 -21.09
N ARG A 373 22.69 -11.98 -19.92
CA ARG A 373 23.92 -12.75 -19.69
C ARG A 373 23.96 -13.93 -20.66
N PRO A 374 25.08 -14.15 -21.35
CA PRO A 374 25.24 -15.35 -22.16
C PRO A 374 25.04 -16.56 -21.25
N ARG A 375 24.05 -17.39 -21.57
CA ARG A 375 23.84 -18.66 -20.88
C ARG A 375 25.20 -19.38 -20.92
N PRO A 376 25.76 -19.83 -19.78
CA PRO A 376 26.99 -20.58 -19.81
C PRO A 376 26.81 -21.73 -20.82
N PRO A 377 27.76 -21.94 -21.74
CA PRO A 377 27.63 -22.95 -22.78
C PRO A 377 27.25 -24.28 -22.10
N GLY A 378 26.13 -24.84 -22.54
CA GLY A 378 25.50 -25.97 -21.90
C GLY A 378 26.51 -27.06 -21.59
N GLY A 379 26.63 -27.42 -20.30
CA GLY A 379 27.11 -28.74 -19.96
C GLY A 379 26.24 -29.74 -20.73
N PRO A 380 26.83 -30.76 -21.37
CA PRO A 380 26.06 -31.69 -22.19
C PRO A 380 24.93 -32.29 -21.37
N ALA A 381 23.78 -32.48 -22.01
CA ALA A 381 22.72 -33.36 -21.55
C ALA A 381 23.26 -34.79 -21.54
N GLY A 382 24.11 -35.09 -20.55
CA GLY A 382 24.60 -36.42 -20.23
C GLY A 382 23.62 -37.06 -19.27
N GLU A 383 22.69 -37.78 -19.87
CA GLU A 383 21.96 -38.92 -19.32
C GLU A 383 22.64 -39.52 -18.07
N TRP A 384 22.08 -39.25 -16.89
CA TRP A 384 22.53 -39.88 -15.65
C TRP A 384 21.92 -41.28 -15.58
N THR A 385 22.59 -42.25 -16.19
CA THR A 385 22.35 -43.68 -15.95
C THR A 385 23.33 -44.17 -14.89
N GLY A 386 22.99 -43.98 -13.61
CA GLY A 386 23.60 -44.78 -12.54
C GLY A 386 22.99 -46.19 -12.57
N PRO A 387 23.79 -47.24 -12.31
CA PRO A 387 23.56 -47.88 -11.01
C PRO A 387 24.82 -48.39 -10.28
N ALA A 388 24.67 -48.35 -8.95
CA ALA A 388 25.07 -49.33 -7.92
C ALA A 388 26.52 -49.86 -7.87
N GLY A 389 27.16 -49.61 -6.73
CA GLY A 389 28.05 -50.60 -6.11
C GLY A 389 29.26 -50.02 -5.37
N GLY A 390 29.27 -50.18 -4.04
CA GLY A 390 30.50 -50.43 -3.29
C GLY A 390 31.07 -49.30 -2.44
N SER A 391 30.66 -49.24 -1.17
CA SER A 391 31.56 -48.92 -0.04
C SER A 391 32.45 -50.16 0.24
N PRO A 392 33.65 -50.07 0.89
CA PRO A 392 33.95 -49.15 1.99
C PRO A 392 35.34 -48.47 2.02
N GLU A 393 35.39 -47.45 2.88
CA GLU A 393 36.48 -46.81 3.65
C GLU A 393 37.73 -47.69 4.00
N PRO A 394 38.89 -47.12 4.43
CA PRO A 394 38.95 -46.16 5.55
C PRO A 394 40.11 -45.12 5.63
N ALA A 395 39.90 -44.20 6.61
CA ALA A 395 40.85 -43.57 7.52
C ALA A 395 42.08 -42.82 6.97
N GLY A 396 42.07 -41.50 7.19
CA GLY A 396 43.22 -40.61 7.10
C GLY A 396 43.07 -39.44 8.07
N GLU A 397 43.42 -39.72 9.32
CA GLU A 397 43.63 -38.81 10.44
C GLU A 397 44.58 -37.64 10.07
N TRP A 398 44.17 -36.39 10.30
CA TRP A 398 45.11 -35.27 10.47
C TRP A 398 44.59 -34.22 11.46
N THR A 399 45.45 -33.92 12.41
CA THR A 399 45.25 -33.14 13.63
C THR A 399 45.83 -31.73 13.49
N GLY A 400 44.98 -30.68 13.53
CA GLY A 400 45.22 -29.27 13.98
C GLY A 400 46.53 -28.50 13.61
N PRO A 401 46.76 -27.29 14.17
CA PRO A 401 45.88 -26.47 15.01
C PRO A 401 45.66 -25.01 14.51
N ALA A 402 44.83 -24.33 15.30
CA ALA A 402 44.45 -22.92 15.25
C ALA A 402 45.58 -21.89 15.45
N GLY A 403 45.31 -20.65 15.07
CA GLY A 403 45.83 -19.47 15.77
C GLY A 403 46.16 -18.26 14.88
N GLY A 404 45.59 -17.09 15.21
CA GLY A 404 46.31 -15.82 15.02
C GLY A 404 45.59 -14.67 14.30
N SER A 405 44.68 -14.01 14.99
CA SER A 405 44.50 -12.54 14.94
C SER A 405 43.85 -12.13 16.28
N PRO A 406 44.01 -10.90 16.81
CA PRO A 406 44.37 -9.65 16.13
C PRO A 406 45.39 -8.76 16.88
N GLY A 407 45.88 -7.70 16.23
CA GLY A 407 46.59 -6.60 16.88
C GLY A 407 46.46 -5.30 16.09
N PRO A 408 46.43 -4.12 16.75
CA PRO A 408 45.70 -2.94 16.28
C PRO A 408 46.62 -1.77 15.87
N VAL A 409 45.97 -0.60 15.73
CA VAL A 409 46.49 0.78 15.79
C VAL A 409 46.86 1.43 14.45
N GLY A 410 46.08 2.45 14.11
CA GLY A 410 46.32 3.39 13.02
C GLY A 410 45.29 4.51 13.04
N GLU A 411 45.42 5.43 14.00
CA GLU A 411 44.77 6.74 14.00
C GLU A 411 44.96 7.43 12.65
N TRP A 412 43.86 7.92 12.06
CA TRP A 412 43.90 8.96 11.03
C TRP A 412 42.95 10.08 11.44
N SER A 413 43.55 11.09 12.06
CA SER A 413 43.02 12.43 12.26
C SER A 413 43.25 13.22 10.97
N GLY A 414 42.21 13.86 10.40
CA GLY A 414 42.43 14.71 9.24
C GLY A 414 41.20 15.37 8.64
N GLY A 415 40.81 16.52 9.20
CA GLY A 415 40.62 17.75 8.41
C GLY A 415 39.36 17.90 7.56
N LEU A 416 38.41 18.65 8.12
CA LEU A 416 37.49 19.55 7.41
C LEU A 416 38.23 20.40 6.36
N ASN A 417 37.61 20.62 5.19
CA ASN A 417 37.35 21.95 4.62
C ASN A 417 36.76 21.89 3.19
N GLY A 418 35.78 22.76 2.94
CA GLY A 418 35.71 23.51 1.69
C GLY A 418 34.62 23.12 0.69
N TRP A 419 33.43 23.72 0.84
CA TRP A 419 32.56 24.03 -0.30
C TRP A 419 33.15 25.20 -1.11
N PRO A 420 32.82 25.31 -2.40
CA PRO A 420 32.34 26.61 -2.85
C PRO A 420 31.15 26.58 -3.82
N THR A 421 30.27 27.57 -3.58
CA THR A 421 29.40 28.37 -4.48
C THR A 421 28.42 27.68 -5.40
#